data_AF-A0A938M5Z9-F1
#
_entry.id   AF-A0A938M5Z9-F1
#
_cell.length_a   1.000
_cell.length_b   1.000
_cell.length_c   1.000
_cell.angle_alpha   90.00
_cell.angle_beta   90.00
_cell.angle_gamma   90.00
#
_symmetry.space_group_name_H-M   'P 1'
#
loop_
_entity.id
_entity.type
_entity.pdbx_description
1 polymer ?
#
loop_
_entity_poly.entity_id
_entity_poly.type
_entity_poly.pdbx_seq_one_letter_code
_entity_poly.pdbx_strand_id
1 'polypeptide(L)'
;MSTEHSLLLGVLICCILASFASAGHAADADAPAWTKAHLQAPMTAAETRAFMRQLAQFVFDNHLKKDAKSEQRGMVYEYLDMGRKGQHDQFLEGEGLDTMHDGAWFAAALVNAYRATGDPFYKDFLTQWVMPFYCKMLNHSDTLFTTKRNDARPGATPWGKEWALQEGEKGFVPYFWDDGGSVSLDRVRDKNPLGSRPCADFLAGKENPQFLLSGYSHGSSNHMAQDLGVMLQQAWLLLKDTGDAKLAAEVAEAAKNLHQCRMNHFSHIPMCCSPTALANADADELKRVPDMSGKNLWTPNNHYLKALAGFTPGQRMPSSGFADDQQYHYYYGIAKHGGQLPKALAFKTIYDAYTEPMLYRYYCDDAPAPAGINRFDLHMIYALDGKLTDYRSDRKGPSRQPRPAGSRMGPQNMICCGWALQALKAYPGIWEERYKSEFSKDHWVEVHDYPPGWRAEPPMIWPLTLADVTLSFIGSHKGLEMRGQCRAHEVAIKVFSQPDAKGIYAVVTMSKDKGVVAV
;
A
#
# COMPACT_ATOMS: atom_id res chain seq x y z
N MET A 1 45.41 47.64 35.13
CA MET A 1 44.16 46.90 34.81
C MET A 1 44.06 46.71 33.29
N SER A 2 44.93 45.91 32.66
CA SER A 2 45.06 45.99 31.19
C SER A 2 45.72 44.79 30.49
N THR A 3 45.48 43.56 30.94
CA THR A 3 45.94 42.36 30.21
C THR A 3 44.95 41.20 30.31
N GLU A 4 44.30 41.02 31.46
CA GLU A 4 43.34 39.91 31.66
C GLU A 4 42.01 40.11 30.91
N HIS A 5 41.55 41.35 30.71
CA HIS A 5 40.30 41.62 29.99
C HIS A 5 40.42 41.43 28.48
N SER A 6 41.63 41.58 27.91
CA SER A 6 41.88 41.39 26.48
C SER A 6 41.94 39.91 26.09
N LEU A 7 42.39 39.04 27.01
CA LEU A 7 42.41 37.59 26.77
C LEU A 7 41.00 36.98 26.80
N LEU A 8 40.16 37.43 27.75
CA LEU A 8 38.78 36.96 27.90
C LEU A 8 37.89 37.38 26.72
N LEU A 9 38.08 38.58 26.19
CA LEU A 9 37.34 39.04 25.00
C LEU A 9 37.77 38.29 23.73
N GLY A 10 39.06 37.94 23.61
CA GLY A 10 39.58 37.15 22.49
C GLY A 10 39.05 35.71 22.49
N VAL A 11 39.00 35.05 23.64
CA VAL A 11 38.45 33.68 23.77
C VAL A 11 36.93 33.66 23.52
N LEU A 12 36.19 34.66 23.99
CA LEU A 12 34.75 34.75 23.76
C LEU A 12 34.42 34.99 22.28
N ILE A 13 35.18 35.84 21.58
CA ILE A 13 35.01 36.09 20.14
C ILE A 13 35.39 34.84 19.32
N CYS A 14 36.46 34.12 19.70
CA CYS A 14 36.81 32.85 19.04
C CYS A 14 35.76 31.76 19.26
N CYS A 15 35.17 31.64 20.45
CA CYS A 15 34.09 30.68 20.71
C CYS A 15 32.80 31.06 19.97
N ILE A 16 32.46 32.35 19.87
CA ILE A 16 31.30 32.83 19.12
C ILE A 16 31.51 32.63 17.60
N LEU A 17 32.70 32.94 17.07
CA LEU A 17 33.02 32.69 15.66
C LEU A 17 33.15 31.20 15.32
N ALA A 18 33.63 30.36 16.24
CA ALA A 18 33.59 28.90 16.08
C ALA A 18 32.16 28.35 16.14
N SER A 19 31.27 28.97 16.91
CA SER A 19 29.84 28.62 16.97
C SER A 19 29.09 29.04 15.70
N PHE A 20 29.47 30.15 15.06
CA PHE A 20 28.91 30.54 13.76
C PHE A 20 29.54 29.79 12.58
N ALA A 21 30.80 29.38 12.66
CA ALA A 21 31.45 28.54 11.66
C ALA A 21 30.95 27.08 11.68
N SER A 22 30.53 26.58 12.85
CA SER A 22 29.90 25.25 13.00
C SER A 22 28.39 25.26 12.72
N ALA A 23 27.68 26.38 12.94
CA ALA A 23 26.28 26.53 12.54
C ALA A 23 26.09 26.65 11.01
N GLY A 24 27.11 27.09 10.28
CA GLY A 24 27.11 27.16 8.81
C GLY A 24 27.46 25.85 8.08
N HIS A 25 27.96 24.83 8.79
CA HIS A 25 28.34 23.53 8.21
C HIS A 25 27.38 22.39 8.56
N ALA A 26 26.35 22.63 9.37
CA ALA A 26 25.29 21.65 9.62
C ALA A 26 24.23 21.57 8.49
N ALA A 27 24.38 22.40 7.44
CA ALA A 27 23.46 22.49 6.31
C ALA A 27 23.83 21.61 5.10
N ASP A 28 24.93 20.85 5.16
CA ASP A 28 25.37 19.92 4.11
C ASP A 28 25.86 18.58 4.70
N ALA A 29 25.17 18.06 5.72
CA ALA A 29 25.21 16.61 5.88
C ALA A 29 24.61 16.04 4.60
N ASP A 30 25.44 15.39 3.76
CA ASP A 30 25.02 14.80 2.49
C ASP A 30 23.64 14.20 2.66
N ALA A 31 22.65 14.78 1.97
CA ALA A 31 21.27 14.32 2.05
C ALA A 31 21.29 12.79 1.89
N PRO A 32 20.66 12.02 2.80
CA PRO A 32 20.79 10.57 2.82
C PRO A 32 20.58 9.97 1.44
N ALA A 33 21.35 8.94 1.06
CA ALA A 33 21.38 8.43 -0.32
C ALA A 33 19.98 8.14 -0.92
N TRP A 34 19.01 7.76 -0.09
CA TRP A 34 17.62 7.53 -0.51
C TRP A 34 16.95 8.77 -1.12
N THR A 35 17.35 9.99 -0.74
CA THR A 35 16.80 11.25 -1.26
C THR A 35 17.11 11.45 -2.74
N LYS A 36 18.21 10.86 -3.23
CA LYS A 36 18.66 10.93 -4.62
C LYS A 36 18.49 9.60 -5.36
N ALA A 37 17.96 8.55 -4.72
CA ALA A 37 17.86 7.21 -5.30
C ALA A 37 17.03 7.18 -6.61
N HIS A 38 15.99 8.01 -6.71
CA HIS A 38 15.16 8.13 -7.91
C HIS A 38 15.88 8.71 -9.14
N LEU A 39 17.06 9.31 -8.95
CA LEU A 39 17.90 9.84 -10.03
C LEU A 39 18.85 8.77 -10.58
N GLN A 40 18.97 7.62 -9.91
CA GLN A 40 19.81 6.53 -10.36
C GLN A 40 19.14 5.76 -11.50
N ALA A 41 19.94 5.11 -12.34
CA ALA A 41 19.41 4.20 -13.33
C ALA A 41 18.60 3.08 -12.64
N PRO A 42 17.46 2.65 -13.21
CA PRO A 42 16.74 1.48 -12.69
C PRO A 42 17.66 0.26 -12.64
N MET A 43 17.49 -0.58 -11.62
CA MET A 43 18.18 -1.88 -11.56
C MET A 43 17.89 -2.70 -12.82
N THR A 44 18.91 -3.37 -13.34
CA THR A 44 18.75 -4.41 -14.36
C THR A 44 17.97 -5.60 -13.79
N ALA A 45 17.40 -6.44 -14.66
CA ALA A 45 16.70 -7.63 -14.21
C ALA A 45 17.57 -8.58 -13.35
N ALA A 46 18.87 -8.65 -13.63
CA ALA A 46 19.81 -9.47 -12.85
C ALA A 46 20.05 -8.88 -11.46
N GLU A 47 20.27 -7.55 -11.37
CA GLU A 47 20.42 -6.84 -10.10
C GLU A 47 19.15 -6.93 -9.27
N THR A 48 17.97 -6.77 -9.88
CA THR A 48 16.68 -6.92 -9.20
C THR A 48 16.53 -8.33 -8.61
N ARG A 49 16.84 -9.39 -9.38
CA ARG A 49 16.79 -10.77 -8.88
C ARG A 49 17.75 -11.00 -7.70
N ALA A 50 18.98 -10.50 -7.81
CA ALA A 50 19.96 -10.60 -6.73
C ALA A 50 19.48 -9.87 -5.47
N PHE A 51 18.94 -8.66 -5.63
CA PHE A 51 18.40 -7.88 -4.52
C PHE A 51 17.18 -8.54 -3.87
N MET A 52 16.22 -9.06 -4.66
CA MET A 52 15.08 -9.84 -4.17
C MET A 52 15.54 -11.03 -3.34
N ARG A 53 16.58 -11.75 -3.79
CA ARG A 53 17.15 -12.89 -3.07
C ARG A 53 17.79 -12.46 -1.76
N GLN A 54 18.52 -11.35 -1.75
CA GLN A 54 19.10 -10.79 -0.52
C GLN A 54 18.02 -10.38 0.48
N LEU A 55 16.92 -9.76 0.04
CA LEU A 55 15.81 -9.39 0.92
C LEU A 55 15.15 -10.61 1.56
N ALA A 56 14.85 -11.65 0.76
CA ALA A 56 14.26 -12.87 1.30
C ALA A 56 15.24 -13.62 2.24
N GLN A 57 16.54 -13.64 1.92
CA GLN A 57 17.56 -14.18 2.81
C GLN A 57 17.65 -13.38 4.12
N PHE A 58 17.53 -12.06 4.06
CA PHE A 58 17.50 -11.22 5.25
C PHE A 58 16.32 -11.58 6.18
N VAL A 59 15.12 -11.82 5.63
CA VAL A 59 13.98 -12.28 6.42
C VAL A 59 14.26 -13.65 7.04
N PHE A 60 14.81 -14.59 6.28
CA PHE A 60 15.20 -15.92 6.79
C PHE A 60 16.20 -15.84 7.96
N ASP A 61 17.19 -14.97 7.83
CA ASP A 61 18.27 -14.87 8.80
C ASP A 61 17.85 -14.14 10.06
N ASN A 62 16.95 -13.16 9.94
CA ASN A 62 16.71 -12.18 11.00
C ASN A 62 15.29 -12.16 11.56
N HIS A 63 14.25 -12.55 10.81
CA HIS A 63 12.86 -12.46 11.26
C HIS A 63 12.20 -13.83 11.48
N LEU A 64 12.69 -14.86 10.77
CA LEU A 64 12.08 -16.19 10.80
C LEU A 64 12.37 -16.94 12.11
N LYS A 65 11.30 -17.43 12.74
CA LYS A 65 11.38 -18.34 13.87
C LYS A 65 11.69 -19.77 13.41
N LYS A 66 12.90 -20.23 13.74
CA LYS A 66 13.47 -21.48 13.21
C LYS A 66 13.51 -22.65 14.20
N ASP A 67 13.26 -22.42 15.48
CA ASP A 67 13.34 -23.47 16.51
C ASP A 67 12.34 -24.61 16.22
N ALA A 68 12.86 -25.83 16.04
CA ALA A 68 12.07 -27.03 15.79
C ALA A 68 11.12 -27.41 16.93
N LYS A 69 11.38 -26.93 18.15
CA LYS A 69 10.55 -27.19 19.33
C LYS A 69 9.48 -26.14 19.56
N SER A 70 9.57 -24.99 18.89
CA SER A 70 8.58 -23.94 19.04
C SER A 70 7.31 -24.29 18.28
N GLU A 71 6.16 -24.12 18.92
CA GLU A 71 4.85 -24.21 18.26
C GLU A 71 4.71 -23.17 17.14
N GLN A 72 5.53 -22.12 17.17
CA GLN A 72 5.58 -20.99 16.23
C GLN A 72 6.70 -21.12 15.18
N ARG A 73 7.29 -22.30 15.01
CA ARG A 73 8.23 -22.55 13.92
C ARG A 73 7.61 -22.13 12.58
N GLY A 74 8.29 -21.25 11.85
CA GLY A 74 7.83 -20.71 10.57
C GLY A 74 7.17 -19.32 10.65
N MET A 75 6.89 -18.82 11.85
CA MET A 75 6.44 -17.46 12.08
C MET A 75 7.51 -16.44 11.68
N VAL A 76 7.10 -15.29 11.15
CA VAL A 76 7.98 -14.16 10.80
C VAL A 76 7.60 -12.99 11.70
N TYR A 77 8.56 -12.46 12.45
CA TYR A 77 8.40 -11.25 13.25
C TYR A 77 8.27 -10.00 12.38
N GLU A 78 7.46 -9.05 12.80
CA GLU A 78 7.19 -7.81 12.04
C GLU A 78 8.32 -6.79 12.28
N TYR A 79 8.57 -6.45 13.54
CA TYR A 79 9.50 -5.39 13.89
C TYR A 79 10.80 -5.93 14.48
N LEU A 80 11.89 -5.77 13.73
CA LEU A 80 13.24 -6.04 14.20
C LEU A 80 14.01 -4.73 14.39
N ASP A 81 14.50 -4.49 15.61
CA ASP A 81 15.51 -3.46 15.88
C ASP A 81 16.91 -4.00 15.58
N MET A 82 17.46 -3.58 14.44
CA MET A 82 18.80 -3.96 13.99
C MET A 82 19.91 -3.52 14.94
N GLY A 83 19.73 -2.43 15.68
CA GLY A 83 20.70 -1.97 16.69
C GLY A 83 20.72 -2.85 17.93
N ARG A 84 19.68 -3.66 18.13
CA ARG A 84 19.49 -4.55 19.29
C ARG A 84 19.55 -6.02 18.91
N LYS A 85 19.94 -6.35 17.69
CA LYS A 85 20.03 -7.74 17.21
C LYS A 85 20.80 -8.62 18.21
N GLY A 86 20.19 -9.76 18.56
CA GLY A 86 20.72 -10.70 19.55
C GLY A 86 20.36 -10.38 21.01
N GLN A 87 19.70 -9.25 21.28
CA GLN A 87 19.16 -8.92 22.61
C GLN A 87 17.72 -9.42 22.75
N HIS A 88 17.23 -9.48 24.00
CA HIS A 88 15.88 -9.97 24.33
C HIS A 88 14.74 -9.14 23.71
N ASP A 89 15.00 -7.86 23.45
CA ASP A 89 14.05 -6.90 22.91
C ASP A 89 14.41 -6.48 21.47
N GLN A 90 15.11 -7.36 20.73
CA GLN A 90 15.33 -7.15 19.31
C GLN A 90 14.02 -7.17 18.51
N PHE A 91 13.02 -7.92 18.98
CA PHE A 91 11.67 -7.93 18.41
C PHE A 91 10.70 -7.17 19.31
N LEU A 92 10.00 -6.19 18.74
CA LEU A 92 9.07 -5.34 19.46
C LEU A 92 7.68 -5.42 18.84
N GLU A 93 6.79 -6.11 19.51
CA GLU A 93 5.47 -6.45 18.98
C GLU A 93 4.36 -5.73 19.77
N GLY A 94 3.26 -5.39 19.11
CA GLY A 94 2.10 -4.76 19.76
C GLY A 94 1.01 -5.77 20.10
N GLU A 95 0.41 -5.70 21.29
CA GLU A 95 -0.65 -6.65 21.70
C GLU A 95 -1.95 -6.50 20.88
N GLY A 96 -2.09 -5.39 20.16
CA GLY A 96 -3.18 -5.11 19.23
C GLY A 96 -2.74 -4.73 17.82
N LEU A 97 -1.49 -5.03 17.44
CA LEU A 97 -0.91 -4.64 16.15
C LEU A 97 -0.66 -5.80 15.17
N ASP A 98 -1.21 -6.99 15.44
CA ASP A 98 -1.12 -8.18 14.58
C ASP A 98 0.32 -8.68 14.37
N THR A 99 0.92 -9.28 15.41
CA THR A 99 2.35 -9.66 15.50
C THR A 99 2.86 -10.68 14.48
N MET A 100 2.00 -11.09 13.55
CA MET A 100 2.25 -12.10 12.53
C MET A 100 1.76 -11.65 11.15
N HIS A 101 1.34 -10.39 10.98
CA HIS A 101 0.74 -9.91 9.73
C HIS A 101 1.78 -9.87 8.59
N ASP A 102 3.01 -9.46 8.89
CA ASP A 102 4.10 -9.33 7.91
C ASP A 102 4.48 -10.67 7.26
N GLY A 103 4.34 -11.79 7.98
CA GLY A 103 4.58 -13.10 7.40
C GLY A 103 3.57 -13.48 6.32
N ALA A 104 2.33 -12.97 6.36
CA ALA A 104 1.34 -13.18 5.31
C ALA A 104 1.71 -12.41 4.02
N TRP A 105 2.12 -11.15 4.15
CA TRP A 105 2.61 -10.37 3.01
C TRP A 105 3.92 -10.92 2.45
N PHE A 106 4.82 -11.39 3.32
CA PHE A 106 6.04 -12.06 2.91
C PHE A 106 5.76 -13.34 2.13
N ALA A 107 4.79 -14.16 2.56
CA ALA A 107 4.37 -15.34 1.79
C ALA A 107 3.84 -14.98 0.40
N ALA A 108 3.00 -13.94 0.29
CA ALA A 108 2.55 -13.42 -1.00
C ALA A 108 3.73 -12.93 -1.87
N ALA A 109 4.74 -12.30 -1.27
CA ALA A 109 5.96 -11.89 -1.96
C ALA A 109 6.78 -13.09 -2.47
N LEU A 110 6.92 -14.16 -1.67
CA LEU A 110 7.59 -15.40 -2.08
C LEU A 110 6.91 -16.04 -3.30
N VAL A 111 5.57 -16.09 -3.33
CA VAL A 111 4.81 -16.61 -4.48
C VAL A 111 5.10 -15.81 -5.74
N ASN A 112 5.01 -14.47 -5.65
CA ASN A 112 5.25 -13.58 -6.78
C ASN A 112 6.72 -13.65 -7.25
N ALA A 113 7.67 -13.73 -6.32
CA ALA A 113 9.09 -13.88 -6.62
C ALA A 113 9.37 -15.19 -7.37
N TYR A 114 8.80 -16.32 -6.92
CA TYR A 114 8.90 -17.59 -7.65
C TYR A 114 8.34 -17.47 -9.06
N ARG A 115 7.13 -16.93 -9.22
CA ARG A 115 6.49 -16.77 -10.54
C ARG A 115 7.28 -15.87 -11.49
N ALA A 116 7.89 -14.81 -10.98
CA ALA A 116 8.65 -13.86 -11.79
C ALA A 116 10.04 -14.38 -12.19
N THR A 117 10.63 -15.28 -11.40
CA THR A 117 12.04 -15.68 -11.55
C THR A 117 12.26 -17.14 -11.90
N GLY A 118 11.33 -18.02 -11.51
CA GLY A 118 11.49 -19.47 -11.53
C GLY A 118 12.45 -20.03 -10.46
N ASP A 119 12.96 -19.20 -9.55
CA ASP A 119 13.96 -19.62 -8.56
C ASP A 119 13.29 -20.45 -7.43
N PRO A 120 13.63 -21.76 -7.30
CA PRO A 120 12.97 -22.67 -6.37
C PRO A 120 13.07 -22.24 -4.90
N PHE A 121 14.10 -21.48 -4.53
CA PHE A 121 14.27 -21.02 -3.15
C PHE A 121 13.05 -20.32 -2.58
N TYR A 122 12.34 -19.51 -3.38
CA TYR A 122 11.18 -18.79 -2.88
C TYR A 122 10.02 -19.75 -2.57
N LYS A 123 9.83 -20.77 -3.41
CA LYS A 123 8.85 -21.83 -3.16
C LYS A 123 9.27 -22.68 -1.97
N ASP A 124 10.53 -23.09 -1.89
CA ASP A 124 11.06 -23.93 -0.80
C ASP A 124 10.95 -23.21 0.55
N PHE A 125 11.24 -21.91 0.60
CA PHE A 125 11.01 -21.10 1.80
C PHE A 125 9.52 -21.14 2.18
N LEU A 126 8.64 -20.78 1.24
CA LEU A 126 7.20 -20.75 1.46
C LEU A 126 6.67 -22.08 2.02
N THR A 127 7.03 -23.20 1.41
CA THR A 127 6.48 -24.53 1.74
C THR A 127 7.14 -25.18 2.95
N GLN A 128 8.41 -24.91 3.22
CA GLN A 128 9.12 -25.52 4.36
C GLN A 128 8.86 -24.78 5.68
N TRP A 129 8.60 -23.47 5.62
CA TRP A 129 8.57 -22.61 6.80
C TRP A 129 7.22 -21.93 6.98
N VAL A 130 6.83 -21.08 6.03
CA VAL A 130 5.76 -20.11 6.26
C VAL A 130 4.38 -20.76 6.22
N MET A 131 4.06 -21.52 5.16
CA MET A 131 2.74 -22.13 5.02
C MET A 131 2.42 -23.17 6.12
N PRO A 132 3.35 -24.05 6.53
CA PRO A 132 3.09 -24.97 7.64
C PRO A 132 2.68 -24.27 8.94
N PHE A 133 3.29 -23.13 9.27
CA PHE A 133 2.94 -22.36 10.47
C PHE A 133 1.49 -21.85 10.40
N TYR A 134 1.13 -21.13 9.33
CA TYR A 134 -0.19 -20.53 9.23
C TYR A 134 -1.30 -21.57 8.99
N CYS A 135 -1.05 -22.64 8.25
CA CYS A 135 -2.01 -23.72 8.10
C CYS A 135 -2.26 -24.40 9.45
N LYS A 136 -1.21 -24.65 10.24
CA LYS A 136 -1.35 -25.18 11.60
C LYS A 136 -2.19 -24.26 12.48
N MET A 137 -1.86 -22.96 12.52
CA MET A 137 -2.61 -21.98 13.30
C MET A 137 -4.10 -22.01 12.95
N LEU A 138 -4.44 -21.96 11.66
CA LEU A 138 -5.83 -21.90 11.22
C LEU A 138 -6.58 -23.23 11.34
N ASN A 139 -5.93 -24.36 11.03
CA ASN A 139 -6.60 -25.67 11.02
C ASN A 139 -6.69 -26.32 12.41
N HIS A 140 -5.92 -25.84 13.38
CA HIS A 140 -5.83 -26.39 14.72
C HIS A 140 -6.03 -25.34 15.84
N SER A 141 -6.54 -24.14 15.53
CA SER A 141 -6.77 -23.10 16.54
C SER A 141 -7.69 -23.55 17.69
N ASP A 142 -8.58 -24.49 17.42
CA ASP A 142 -9.48 -25.13 18.39
C ASP A 142 -8.74 -25.86 19.52
N THR A 143 -7.52 -26.31 19.24
CA THR A 143 -6.65 -26.99 20.20
C THR A 143 -5.51 -26.10 20.71
N LEU A 144 -5.07 -25.13 19.91
CA LEU A 144 -3.98 -24.23 20.25
C LEU A 144 -4.41 -23.14 21.24
N PHE A 145 -5.67 -22.69 21.17
CA PHE A 145 -6.16 -21.54 21.93
C PHE A 145 -7.40 -21.91 22.75
N THR A 146 -7.48 -21.41 23.99
CA THR A 146 -8.61 -21.62 24.90
C THR A 146 -8.88 -20.36 25.70
N THR A 147 -10.15 -20.14 26.06
CA THR A 147 -10.58 -19.03 26.92
C THR A 147 -10.65 -19.40 28.40
N LYS A 148 -10.30 -20.65 28.77
CA LYS A 148 -10.35 -21.16 30.16
C LYS A 148 -9.48 -20.38 31.14
N ARG A 149 -8.53 -19.60 30.64
CA ARG A 149 -7.57 -18.84 31.43
C ARG A 149 -7.49 -17.44 30.86
N ASN A 150 -7.66 -16.41 31.69
CA ASN A 150 -7.49 -15.01 31.32
C ASN A 150 -6.57 -14.32 32.33
N ASP A 151 -5.40 -13.91 31.87
CA ASP A 151 -4.33 -13.36 32.70
C ASP A 151 -4.15 -11.84 32.51
N ALA A 152 -5.12 -11.18 31.86
CA ALA A 152 -5.05 -9.75 31.65
C ALA A 152 -5.05 -8.96 32.97
N ARG A 153 -4.50 -7.74 32.93
CA ARG A 153 -4.45 -6.87 34.12
C ARG A 153 -5.84 -6.56 34.67
N PRO A 154 -5.98 -6.28 35.99
CA PRO A 154 -7.23 -5.79 36.55
C PRO A 154 -7.72 -4.55 35.78
N GLY A 155 -9.00 -4.54 35.39
CA GLY A 155 -9.58 -3.46 34.58
C GLY A 155 -9.19 -3.48 33.10
N ALA A 156 -8.63 -4.58 32.58
CA ALA A 156 -8.36 -4.75 31.15
C ALA A 156 -9.60 -4.47 30.28
N THR A 157 -9.38 -3.87 29.12
CA THR A 157 -10.48 -3.55 28.18
C THR A 157 -10.96 -4.84 27.54
N PRO A 158 -12.25 -5.23 27.70
CA PRO A 158 -12.74 -6.48 27.13
C PRO A 158 -12.74 -6.42 25.60
N TRP A 159 -12.66 -7.59 24.97
CA TRP A 159 -12.97 -7.73 23.56
C TRP A 159 -14.49 -7.63 23.37
N GLY A 160 -14.93 -6.95 22.30
CA GLY A 160 -16.32 -7.04 21.86
C GLY A 160 -16.64 -8.49 21.50
N LYS A 161 -17.92 -8.88 21.57
CA LYS A 161 -18.36 -10.26 21.33
C LYS A 161 -17.88 -10.76 19.96
N GLU A 162 -17.94 -9.88 18.97
CA GLU A 162 -17.52 -10.12 17.60
C GLU A 162 -16.01 -10.34 17.47
N TRP A 163 -15.19 -9.84 18.40
CA TRP A 163 -13.73 -10.03 18.35
C TRP A 163 -13.25 -11.16 19.26
N ALA A 164 -14.08 -11.71 20.14
CA ALA A 164 -13.65 -12.61 21.19
C ALA A 164 -13.55 -14.06 20.70
N LEU A 165 -12.43 -14.73 20.98
CA LEU A 165 -12.22 -16.17 20.78
C LEU A 165 -13.41 -16.98 21.28
N GLN A 166 -13.93 -17.87 20.43
CA GLN A 166 -14.93 -18.86 20.80
C GLN A 166 -14.24 -20.21 21.01
N GLU A 167 -14.52 -20.87 22.13
CA GLU A 167 -13.84 -22.12 22.48
C GLU A 167 -14.19 -23.24 21.49
N GLY A 168 -13.16 -23.99 21.05
CA GLY A 168 -13.31 -25.09 20.09
C GLY A 168 -13.41 -24.66 18.63
N GLU A 169 -13.12 -23.40 18.31
CA GLU A 169 -13.24 -22.88 16.94
C GLU A 169 -11.93 -22.97 16.14
N LYS A 170 -12.05 -23.40 14.87
CA LYS A 170 -10.99 -23.36 13.86
C LYS A 170 -10.97 -22.03 13.10
N GLY A 171 -9.81 -21.63 12.58
CA GLY A 171 -9.65 -20.42 11.78
C GLY A 171 -9.50 -19.13 12.60
N PHE A 172 -9.31 -19.24 13.92
CA PHE A 172 -9.08 -18.09 14.77
C PHE A 172 -7.72 -17.44 14.48
N VAL A 173 -7.71 -16.11 14.44
CA VAL A 173 -6.55 -15.29 14.09
C VAL A 173 -6.24 -14.36 15.26
N PRO A 174 -5.36 -14.74 16.20
CA PRO A 174 -5.08 -13.91 17.37
C PRO A 174 -4.32 -12.63 16.99
N TYR A 175 -4.60 -11.52 17.67
CA TYR A 175 -3.78 -10.29 17.55
C TYR A 175 -2.30 -10.51 17.88
N PHE A 176 -2.01 -11.48 18.76
CA PHE A 176 -0.65 -11.93 19.00
C PHE A 176 -0.63 -13.40 19.42
N TRP A 177 0.46 -14.07 19.06
CA TRP A 177 0.84 -15.39 19.59
C TRP A 177 2.36 -15.43 19.66
N ASP A 178 2.92 -15.44 20.87
CA ASP A 178 4.37 -15.45 21.10
C ASP A 178 4.71 -16.43 22.23
N ASP A 179 5.93 -16.99 22.25
CA ASP A 179 6.41 -17.89 23.30
C ASP A 179 7.47 -17.24 24.21
N GLY A 180 7.70 -15.91 24.08
CA GLY A 180 8.69 -15.14 24.84
C GLY A 180 9.85 -14.62 24.01
N GLY A 181 9.76 -14.70 22.67
CA GLY A 181 10.78 -14.25 21.74
C GLY A 181 10.74 -12.75 21.44
N SER A 182 9.64 -12.07 21.77
CA SER A 182 9.48 -10.62 21.60
C SER A 182 9.08 -9.90 22.89
N VAL A 183 9.16 -8.57 22.83
CA VAL A 183 8.70 -7.66 23.89
C VAL A 183 7.43 -6.93 23.45
N SER A 184 6.51 -6.72 24.40
CA SER A 184 5.27 -5.97 24.15
C SER A 184 5.50 -4.46 24.24
N LEU A 185 5.22 -3.76 23.14
CA LEU A 185 5.25 -2.29 23.10
C LEU A 185 4.30 -1.66 24.13
N ASP A 186 3.11 -2.23 24.31
CA ASP A 186 2.12 -1.73 25.26
C ASP A 186 2.56 -1.90 26.72
N ARG A 187 3.13 -3.07 27.05
CA ARG A 187 3.66 -3.35 28.40
C ARG A 187 4.83 -2.45 28.77
N VAL A 188 5.75 -2.23 27.82
CA VAL A 188 6.90 -1.33 28.00
C VAL A 188 6.42 0.10 28.21
N ARG A 189 5.50 0.60 27.38
CA ARG A 189 4.95 1.96 27.47
C ARG A 189 4.25 2.18 28.80
N ASP A 190 3.38 1.25 29.19
CA ASP A 190 2.55 1.37 30.39
C ASP A 190 3.30 0.96 31.67
N LYS A 191 4.52 0.41 31.54
CA LYS A 191 5.33 -0.20 32.62
C LYS A 191 4.54 -1.24 33.43
N ASN A 192 3.76 -2.07 32.73
CA ASN A 192 2.93 -3.11 33.34
C ASN A 192 3.23 -4.45 32.66
N PRO A 193 3.63 -5.50 33.40
CA PRO A 193 3.98 -6.79 32.82
C PRO A 193 2.78 -7.61 32.33
N LEU A 194 1.54 -7.19 32.62
CA LEU A 194 0.31 -7.89 32.22
C LEU A 194 -0.37 -7.19 31.04
N GLY A 195 -1.03 -8.00 30.21
CA GLY A 195 -1.72 -7.53 29.01
C GLY A 195 -2.87 -6.57 29.30
N SER A 196 -3.08 -5.62 28.38
CA SER A 196 -4.12 -4.57 28.49
C SER A 196 -5.52 -5.01 28.08
N ARG A 197 -5.61 -6.20 27.47
CA ARG A 197 -6.83 -6.85 26.95
C ARG A 197 -6.81 -8.34 27.33
N PRO A 198 -7.98 -9.02 27.33
CA PRO A 198 -8.04 -10.46 27.61
C PRO A 198 -7.07 -11.28 26.76
N CYS A 199 -6.24 -12.07 27.44
CA CYS A 199 -5.22 -12.93 26.87
C CYS A 199 -4.86 -14.06 27.82
N ALA A 200 -4.26 -15.12 27.29
CA ALA A 200 -3.49 -16.08 28.07
C ALA A 200 -2.04 -15.60 28.08
N ASP A 201 -1.42 -15.51 29.24
CA ASP A 201 -0.05 -15.02 29.42
C ASP A 201 0.77 -16.01 30.26
N PHE A 202 1.69 -16.75 29.64
CA PHE A 202 2.44 -17.82 30.31
C PHE A 202 3.45 -17.32 31.37
N LEU A 203 3.64 -16.00 31.47
CA LEU A 203 4.42 -15.33 32.50
C LEU A 203 3.55 -14.71 33.61
N ALA A 204 2.23 -14.81 33.55
CA ALA A 204 1.34 -14.35 34.61
C ALA A 204 1.69 -14.96 35.97
N GLY A 205 1.76 -14.12 37.00
CA GLY A 205 2.18 -14.52 38.35
C GLY A 205 3.68 -14.76 38.51
N LYS A 206 4.50 -14.55 37.46
CA LYS A 206 5.96 -14.60 37.51
C LYS A 206 6.56 -13.20 37.32
N GLU A 207 7.81 -13.02 37.72
CA GLU A 207 8.54 -11.79 37.38
C GLU A 207 8.77 -11.70 35.88
N ASN A 208 8.36 -10.57 35.28
CA ASN A 208 8.59 -10.24 33.88
C ASN A 208 9.12 -8.80 33.75
N PRO A 209 10.32 -8.49 34.29
CA PRO A 209 10.86 -7.14 34.27
C PRO A 209 11.25 -6.66 32.87
N GLN A 210 11.35 -7.59 31.92
CA GLN A 210 11.69 -7.35 30.52
C GLN A 210 10.46 -7.16 29.63
N PHE A 211 9.24 -7.28 30.19
CA PHE A 211 7.98 -7.10 29.46
C PHE A 211 7.85 -8.03 28.23
N LEU A 212 8.40 -9.24 28.34
CA LEU A 212 8.31 -10.27 27.31
C LEU A 212 6.85 -10.61 27.03
N LEU A 213 6.54 -10.87 25.76
CA LEU A 213 5.25 -11.35 25.30
C LEU A 213 5.31 -12.87 25.19
N SER A 214 4.51 -13.59 26.00
CA SER A 214 4.47 -15.06 25.99
C SER A 214 3.05 -15.54 26.27
N GLY A 215 2.40 -16.17 25.30
CA GLY A 215 1.00 -16.53 25.31
C GLY A 215 0.28 -16.07 24.03
N TYR A 216 -1.01 -15.78 24.12
CA TYR A 216 -1.82 -15.37 22.98
C TYR A 216 -2.99 -14.46 23.35
N SER A 217 -3.39 -13.63 22.40
CA SER A 217 -4.58 -12.79 22.53
C SER A 217 -5.86 -13.62 22.47
N HIS A 218 -6.86 -13.27 23.27
CA HIS A 218 -8.23 -13.78 23.07
C HIS A 218 -9.02 -12.98 22.04
N GLY A 219 -8.43 -11.92 21.47
CA GLY A 219 -9.03 -11.13 20.41
C GLY A 219 -8.63 -11.65 19.04
N SER A 220 -9.58 -11.65 18.11
CA SER A 220 -9.36 -12.05 16.74
C SER A 220 -9.26 -10.87 15.78
N SER A 221 -8.19 -10.79 14.99
CA SER A 221 -7.99 -9.67 14.05
C SER A 221 -8.66 -9.90 12.69
N ASN A 222 -9.44 -8.91 12.25
CA ASN A 222 -9.99 -8.87 10.89
C ASN A 222 -8.99 -8.37 9.85
N HIS A 223 -8.03 -7.54 10.24
CA HIS A 223 -7.03 -7.04 9.32
C HIS A 223 -6.08 -8.16 8.93
N MET A 224 -5.47 -8.82 9.92
CA MET A 224 -4.67 -10.01 9.70
C MET A 224 -5.45 -11.12 8.97
N ALA A 225 -6.74 -11.32 9.26
CA ALA A 225 -7.56 -12.30 8.52
C ALA A 225 -7.65 -12.01 7.01
N GLN A 226 -7.72 -10.75 6.60
CA GLN A 226 -7.71 -10.38 5.18
C GLN A 226 -6.35 -10.65 4.54
N ASP A 227 -5.26 -10.34 5.23
CA ASP A 227 -3.89 -10.60 4.77
C ASP A 227 -3.60 -12.10 4.64
N LEU A 228 -4.03 -12.89 5.62
CA LEU A 228 -4.01 -14.35 5.53
C LEU A 228 -4.84 -14.85 4.35
N GLY A 229 -5.98 -14.20 4.06
CA GLY A 229 -6.77 -14.50 2.87
C GLY A 229 -5.97 -14.33 1.57
N VAL A 230 -5.20 -13.24 1.45
CA VAL A 230 -4.30 -13.00 0.31
C VAL A 230 -3.24 -14.10 0.22
N MET A 231 -2.57 -14.39 1.34
CA MET A 231 -1.54 -15.43 1.42
C MET A 231 -2.09 -16.79 0.98
N LEU A 232 -3.20 -17.25 1.56
CA LEU A 232 -3.80 -18.55 1.27
C LEU A 232 -4.20 -18.65 -0.21
N GLN A 233 -4.78 -17.59 -0.77
CA GLN A 233 -5.15 -17.55 -2.19
C GLN A 233 -3.92 -17.70 -3.10
N GLN A 234 -2.87 -16.92 -2.85
CA GLN A 234 -1.67 -16.93 -3.68
C GLN A 234 -0.89 -18.23 -3.53
N ALA A 235 -0.73 -18.72 -2.30
CA ALA A 235 -0.08 -20.00 -2.03
C ALA A 235 -0.83 -21.15 -2.73
N TRP A 236 -2.15 -21.21 -2.62
CA TRP A 236 -2.94 -22.26 -3.26
C TRP A 236 -2.79 -22.25 -4.79
N LEU A 237 -2.89 -21.07 -5.42
CA LEU A 237 -2.70 -20.96 -6.87
C LEU A 237 -1.31 -21.49 -7.29
N LEU A 238 -0.25 -21.13 -6.57
CA LEU A 238 1.10 -21.63 -6.84
C LEU A 238 1.22 -23.15 -6.64
N LEU A 239 0.69 -23.68 -5.54
CA LEU A 239 0.81 -25.10 -5.19
C LEU A 239 0.03 -25.97 -6.17
N LYS A 240 -1.15 -25.50 -6.60
CA LYS A 240 -1.93 -26.10 -7.69
C LYS A 240 -1.12 -26.15 -8.99
N ASP A 241 -0.50 -25.04 -9.38
CA ASP A 241 0.26 -24.95 -10.63
C ASP A 241 1.55 -25.80 -10.61
N THR A 242 2.09 -26.07 -9.41
CA THR A 242 3.38 -26.75 -9.24
C THR A 242 3.28 -28.17 -8.65
N GLY A 243 2.06 -28.70 -8.49
CA GLY A 243 1.81 -30.12 -8.19
C GLY A 243 1.97 -30.55 -6.72
N ASP A 244 2.01 -29.64 -5.75
CA ASP A 244 2.06 -29.98 -4.32
C ASP A 244 0.65 -30.16 -3.74
N ALA A 245 0.01 -31.27 -4.11
CA ALA A 245 -1.40 -31.52 -3.80
C ALA A 245 -1.71 -31.59 -2.30
N LYS A 246 -0.77 -32.09 -1.48
CA LYS A 246 -0.97 -32.22 -0.03
C LYS A 246 -1.05 -30.85 0.62
N LEU A 247 -0.02 -30.02 0.42
CA LEU A 247 -0.01 -28.69 1.02
C LEU A 247 -1.12 -27.81 0.42
N ALA A 248 -1.45 -27.97 -0.88
CA ALA A 248 -2.59 -27.29 -1.48
C ALA A 248 -3.93 -27.62 -0.76
N ALA A 249 -4.14 -28.88 -0.36
CA ALA A 249 -5.32 -29.28 0.40
C ALA A 249 -5.34 -28.68 1.82
N GLU A 250 -4.19 -28.66 2.51
CA GLU A 250 -4.08 -28.02 3.83
C GLU A 250 -4.39 -26.51 3.77
N VAL A 251 -3.93 -25.84 2.71
CA VAL A 251 -4.22 -24.42 2.44
C VAL A 251 -5.71 -24.20 2.13
N ALA A 252 -6.35 -25.10 1.37
CA ALA A 252 -7.78 -25.03 1.09
C ALA A 252 -8.63 -25.21 2.36
N GLU A 253 -8.23 -26.12 3.25
CA GLU A 253 -8.85 -26.30 4.58
C GLU A 253 -8.67 -25.04 5.43
N ALA A 254 -7.47 -24.46 5.45
CA ALA A 254 -7.18 -23.24 6.20
C ALA A 254 -8.01 -22.05 5.70
N ALA A 255 -8.20 -21.91 4.39
CA ALA A 255 -9.07 -20.89 3.81
C ALA A 255 -10.54 -21.06 4.24
N LYS A 256 -11.03 -22.30 4.26
CA LYS A 256 -12.39 -22.61 4.73
C LYS A 256 -12.56 -22.27 6.21
N ASN A 257 -11.62 -22.70 7.05
CA ASN A 257 -11.64 -22.44 8.49
C ASN A 257 -11.59 -20.93 8.79
N LEU A 258 -10.68 -20.20 8.13
CA LEU A 258 -10.58 -18.74 8.24
C LEU A 258 -11.90 -18.06 7.90
N HIS A 259 -12.50 -18.40 6.75
CA HIS A 259 -13.77 -17.82 6.33
C HIS A 259 -14.90 -18.14 7.31
N GLN A 260 -15.03 -19.40 7.74
CA GLN A 260 -16.06 -19.81 8.70
C GLN A 260 -15.94 -19.05 10.02
N CYS A 261 -14.73 -18.89 10.53
CA CYS A 261 -14.47 -18.11 11.73
C CYS A 261 -14.92 -16.66 11.55
N ARG A 262 -14.62 -16.01 10.40
CA ARG A 262 -15.10 -14.65 10.13
C ARG A 262 -16.61 -14.55 10.07
N MET A 263 -17.29 -15.54 9.51
CA MET A 263 -18.75 -15.58 9.46
C MET A 263 -19.40 -15.74 10.84
N ASN A 264 -18.76 -16.48 11.75
CA ASN A 264 -19.24 -16.67 13.13
C ASN A 264 -19.06 -15.41 13.99
N HIS A 265 -17.96 -14.69 13.78
CA HIS A 265 -17.53 -13.56 14.59
C HIS A 265 -18.07 -12.22 14.12
N PHE A 266 -18.04 -12.00 12.80
CA PHE A 266 -18.38 -10.72 12.19
C PHE A 266 -19.50 -10.90 11.17
N SER A 267 -19.08 -11.03 9.92
CA SER A 267 -19.92 -11.12 8.75
C SER A 267 -19.01 -11.42 7.56
N HIS A 268 -19.57 -11.36 6.36
CA HIS A 268 -18.85 -11.63 5.13
C HIS A 268 -17.71 -10.62 4.89
N ILE A 269 -16.48 -11.12 4.86
CA ILE A 269 -15.28 -10.38 4.44
C ILE A 269 -14.83 -10.94 3.08
N PRO A 270 -14.87 -10.14 1.99
CA PRO A 270 -14.55 -10.63 0.64
C PRO A 270 -13.19 -11.33 0.52
N MET A 271 -12.15 -10.79 1.15
CA MET A 271 -10.80 -11.37 1.08
C MET A 271 -10.67 -12.69 1.86
N CYS A 272 -11.58 -12.99 2.78
CA CYS A 272 -11.65 -14.30 3.45
C CYS A 272 -12.52 -15.30 2.66
N CYS A 273 -13.59 -14.83 2.01
CA CYS A 273 -14.46 -15.63 1.13
C CYS A 273 -13.73 -16.09 -0.15
N SER A 274 -12.92 -15.22 -0.73
CA SER A 274 -12.25 -15.47 -2.01
C SER A 274 -11.35 -16.72 -2.05
N PRO A 275 -10.40 -16.92 -1.11
CA PRO A 275 -9.59 -18.13 -1.09
C PRO A 275 -10.43 -19.37 -0.82
N THR A 276 -11.47 -19.33 0.03
CA THR A 276 -12.31 -20.52 0.25
C THR A 276 -13.10 -20.89 -1.02
N ALA A 277 -13.72 -19.91 -1.68
CA ALA A 277 -14.45 -20.10 -2.92
C ALA A 277 -13.55 -20.69 -4.02
N LEU A 278 -12.37 -20.10 -4.21
CA LEU A 278 -11.43 -20.50 -5.23
C LEU A 278 -10.80 -21.88 -4.93
N ALA A 279 -10.25 -22.06 -3.73
CA ALA A 279 -9.43 -23.22 -3.39
C ALA A 279 -10.27 -24.51 -3.20
N ASN A 280 -11.52 -24.36 -2.78
CA ASN A 280 -12.44 -25.48 -2.56
C ASN A 280 -13.44 -25.67 -3.73
N ALA A 281 -13.34 -24.86 -4.79
CA ALA A 281 -14.32 -24.82 -5.87
C ALA A 281 -15.77 -24.67 -5.36
N ASP A 282 -15.96 -23.88 -4.30
CA ASP A 282 -17.26 -23.67 -3.67
C ASP A 282 -18.07 -22.65 -4.49
N ALA A 283 -19.05 -23.17 -5.24
CA ALA A 283 -19.86 -22.36 -6.15
C ALA A 283 -20.80 -21.38 -5.42
N ASP A 284 -21.19 -21.67 -4.17
CA ASP A 284 -22.06 -20.79 -3.40
C ASP A 284 -21.29 -19.64 -2.78
N GLU A 285 -20.10 -19.90 -2.24
CA GLU A 285 -19.19 -18.84 -1.80
C GLU A 285 -18.68 -18.02 -2.99
N LEU A 286 -18.43 -18.64 -4.14
CA LEU A 286 -18.02 -17.92 -5.35
C LEU A 286 -19.05 -16.86 -5.77
N LYS A 287 -20.36 -17.09 -5.56
CA LYS A 287 -21.41 -16.08 -5.83
C LYS A 287 -21.27 -14.84 -4.94
N ARG A 288 -20.69 -14.97 -3.74
CA ARG A 288 -20.50 -13.89 -2.76
C ARG A 288 -19.24 -13.08 -2.99
N VAL A 289 -18.24 -13.66 -3.67
CA VAL A 289 -17.05 -12.93 -4.12
C VAL A 289 -17.47 -11.83 -5.11
N PRO A 290 -17.11 -10.55 -4.85
CA PRO A 290 -17.42 -9.45 -5.75
C PRO A 290 -16.94 -9.72 -7.17
N ASP A 291 -17.83 -9.48 -8.15
CA ASP A 291 -17.49 -9.65 -9.56
C ASP A 291 -16.81 -8.39 -10.09
N MET A 292 -15.51 -8.53 -10.40
CA MET A 292 -14.67 -7.45 -10.91
C MET A 292 -14.57 -7.43 -12.45
N SER A 293 -15.52 -8.07 -13.14
CA SER A 293 -15.66 -8.00 -14.61
C SER A 293 -16.70 -6.97 -15.08
N GLY A 294 -17.43 -6.35 -14.16
CA GLY A 294 -18.52 -5.44 -14.46
C GLY A 294 -18.10 -4.18 -15.22
N LYS A 295 -19.02 -3.66 -16.06
CA LYS A 295 -18.84 -2.39 -16.80
C LYS A 295 -18.57 -1.19 -15.90
N ASN A 296 -19.03 -1.22 -14.64
CA ASN A 296 -18.78 -0.18 -13.65
C ASN A 296 -17.29 0.02 -13.35
N LEU A 297 -16.45 -1.03 -13.49
CA LEU A 297 -15.01 -0.91 -13.35
C LEU A 297 -14.32 -0.37 -14.60
N TRP A 298 -15.01 -0.40 -15.74
CA TRP A 298 -14.60 0.29 -16.96
C TRP A 298 -14.79 1.80 -16.87
N THR A 299 -15.62 2.27 -15.93
CA THR A 299 -15.84 3.70 -15.69
C THR A 299 -14.87 4.19 -14.61
N PRO A 300 -14.02 5.20 -14.89
CA PRO A 300 -13.18 5.87 -13.92
C PRO A 300 -14.00 6.30 -12.71
N ASN A 301 -13.69 5.74 -11.54
CA ASN A 301 -14.37 6.08 -10.30
C ASN A 301 -13.51 5.67 -9.10
N ASN A 302 -12.67 6.58 -8.63
CA ASN A 302 -11.82 6.39 -7.45
C ASN A 302 -11.70 7.69 -6.64
N HIS A 303 -10.82 7.70 -5.64
CA HIS A 303 -10.68 8.86 -4.75
C HIS A 303 -10.22 10.10 -5.50
N TYR A 304 -9.33 9.97 -6.49
CA TYR A 304 -8.88 11.08 -7.32
C TYR A 304 -10.04 11.75 -8.04
N LEU A 305 -10.84 10.97 -8.79
CA LEU A 305 -11.97 11.54 -9.53
C LEU A 305 -13.03 12.12 -8.58
N LYS A 306 -13.39 11.39 -7.52
CA LYS A 306 -14.39 11.82 -6.54
C LYS A 306 -13.95 13.08 -5.79
N ALA A 307 -12.65 13.27 -5.56
CA ALA A 307 -12.12 14.44 -4.87
C ALA A 307 -12.15 15.69 -5.75
N LEU A 308 -11.84 15.56 -7.06
CA LEU A 308 -11.54 16.72 -7.90
C LEU A 308 -12.61 17.06 -8.94
N ALA A 309 -13.42 16.10 -9.39
CA ALA A 309 -14.37 16.33 -10.48
C ALA A 309 -15.75 15.68 -10.29
N GLY A 310 -15.82 14.51 -9.67
CA GLY A 310 -17.04 13.74 -9.45
C GLY A 310 -17.69 13.95 -8.08
N PHE A 311 -17.45 15.10 -7.43
CA PHE A 311 -17.99 15.38 -6.10
C PHE A 311 -19.44 15.87 -6.16
N THR A 312 -20.21 15.57 -5.12
CA THR A 312 -21.50 16.22 -4.86
C THR A 312 -21.26 17.50 -4.07
N PRO A 313 -21.84 18.65 -4.47
CA PRO A 313 -21.69 19.89 -3.70
C PRO A 313 -22.09 19.74 -2.23
N GLY A 314 -21.28 20.27 -1.32
CA GLY A 314 -21.42 20.16 0.13
C GLY A 314 -21.03 18.79 0.72
N GLN A 315 -20.75 17.78 -0.11
CA GLN A 315 -20.38 16.46 0.38
C GLN A 315 -18.88 16.40 0.67
N ARG A 316 -18.55 16.13 1.93
CA ARG A 316 -17.19 15.83 2.34
C ARG A 316 -16.83 14.40 1.94
N MET A 317 -15.78 14.24 1.15
CA MET A 317 -15.31 12.96 0.62
C MET A 317 -13.96 12.60 1.23
N PRO A 318 -13.82 11.45 1.91
CA PRO A 318 -12.51 10.97 2.34
C PRO A 318 -11.76 10.38 1.13
N SER A 319 -10.45 10.57 1.06
CA SER A 319 -9.58 9.60 0.39
C SER A 319 -9.59 8.30 1.21
N SER A 320 -9.17 7.14 0.65
CA SER A 320 -9.23 5.85 1.41
C SER A 320 -8.45 5.93 2.73
N GLY A 321 -8.37 4.94 3.61
CA GLY A 321 -7.39 4.99 4.72
C GLY A 321 -6.01 4.44 4.30
N PHE A 322 -6.06 3.33 3.56
CA PHE A 322 -4.98 2.37 3.33
C PHE A 322 -4.97 1.90 1.87
N ALA A 323 -3.80 1.52 1.34
CA ALA A 323 -3.71 0.99 -0.04
C ALA A 323 -4.10 -0.49 -0.10
N ASP A 324 -4.26 -1.15 1.05
CA ASP A 324 -4.68 -2.55 1.15
C ASP A 324 -6.01 -2.78 0.43
N ASP A 325 -6.94 -1.81 0.46
CA ASP A 325 -8.20 -1.90 -0.26
C ASP A 325 -7.98 -2.18 -1.76
N GLN A 326 -7.02 -1.51 -2.40
CA GLN A 326 -6.69 -1.74 -3.82
C GLN A 326 -6.09 -3.13 -4.04
N GLN A 327 -5.25 -3.59 -3.11
CA GLN A 327 -4.64 -4.92 -3.17
C GLN A 327 -5.70 -6.01 -2.97
N TYR A 328 -6.57 -5.88 -1.98
CA TYR A 328 -7.69 -6.80 -1.76
C TYR A 328 -8.62 -6.82 -2.98
N HIS A 329 -8.95 -5.66 -3.55
CA HIS A 329 -9.75 -5.55 -4.77
C HIS A 329 -9.14 -6.30 -5.95
N TYR A 330 -7.83 -6.19 -6.12
CA TYR A 330 -7.11 -6.99 -7.09
C TYR A 330 -7.22 -8.49 -6.80
N TYR A 331 -6.93 -8.91 -5.56
CA TYR A 331 -6.87 -10.33 -5.21
C TYR A 331 -8.22 -11.04 -5.24
N TYR A 332 -9.27 -10.52 -4.61
CA TYR A 332 -10.59 -11.15 -4.72
C TYR A 332 -11.14 -11.08 -6.15
N GLY A 333 -10.76 -10.02 -6.89
CA GLY A 333 -11.15 -9.85 -8.28
C GLY A 333 -10.58 -10.96 -9.17
N ILE A 334 -9.30 -11.30 -9.04
CA ILE A 334 -8.73 -12.43 -9.79
C ILE A 334 -9.26 -13.79 -9.29
N ALA A 335 -9.60 -13.91 -8.00
CA ALA A 335 -10.12 -15.15 -7.44
C ALA A 335 -11.43 -15.58 -8.11
N LYS A 336 -12.33 -14.62 -8.36
CA LYS A 336 -13.59 -14.83 -9.08
C LYS A 336 -13.38 -15.48 -10.46
N HIS A 337 -12.26 -15.17 -11.10
CA HIS A 337 -11.90 -15.62 -12.44
C HIS A 337 -10.80 -16.69 -12.41
N GLY A 338 -10.75 -17.52 -11.36
CA GLY A 338 -9.83 -18.66 -11.31
C GLY A 338 -8.35 -18.28 -11.19
N GLY A 339 -8.06 -17.08 -10.69
CA GLY A 339 -6.72 -16.49 -10.62
C GLY A 339 -6.32 -15.67 -11.84
N GLN A 340 -7.21 -15.51 -12.83
CA GLN A 340 -6.93 -14.70 -14.03
C GLN A 340 -7.35 -13.25 -13.83
N LEU A 341 -6.61 -12.32 -14.42
CA LEU A 341 -6.92 -10.89 -14.40
C LEU A 341 -8.00 -10.56 -15.45
N PRO A 342 -9.27 -10.30 -15.08
CA PRO A 342 -10.28 -9.90 -16.06
C PRO A 342 -9.97 -8.49 -16.59
N LYS A 343 -10.38 -8.23 -17.83
CA LYS A 343 -10.08 -6.98 -18.53
C LYS A 343 -10.54 -5.73 -17.77
N ALA A 344 -11.74 -5.74 -17.19
CA ALA A 344 -12.27 -4.58 -16.45
C ALA A 344 -11.44 -4.26 -15.19
N LEU A 345 -11.01 -5.29 -14.46
CA LEU A 345 -10.07 -5.12 -13.35
C LEU A 345 -8.71 -4.63 -13.84
N ALA A 346 -8.20 -5.12 -14.97
CA ALA A 346 -6.95 -4.65 -15.56
C ALA A 346 -6.98 -3.14 -15.81
N PHE A 347 -8.08 -2.63 -16.40
CA PHE A 347 -8.27 -1.20 -16.58
C PHE A 347 -8.26 -0.44 -15.24
N LYS A 348 -9.01 -0.93 -14.25
CA LYS A 348 -9.10 -0.29 -12.92
C LYS A 348 -7.74 -0.25 -12.22
N THR A 349 -6.98 -1.35 -12.26
CA THR A 349 -5.63 -1.44 -11.69
C THR A 349 -4.68 -0.43 -12.32
N ILE A 350 -4.71 -0.28 -13.65
CA ILE A 350 -3.91 0.73 -14.37
C ILE A 350 -4.33 2.14 -13.96
N TYR A 351 -5.64 2.41 -13.94
CA TYR A 351 -6.19 3.72 -13.61
C TYR A 351 -5.80 4.16 -12.19
N ASP A 352 -5.95 3.27 -11.20
CA ASP A 352 -5.62 3.56 -9.80
C ASP A 352 -4.12 3.77 -9.60
N ALA A 353 -3.28 2.92 -10.22
CA ALA A 353 -1.83 3.04 -10.15
C ALA A 353 -1.30 4.37 -10.70
N TYR A 354 -2.07 5.04 -11.57
CA TYR A 354 -1.73 6.37 -12.09
C TYR A 354 -2.33 7.50 -11.24
N THR A 355 -3.62 7.44 -10.94
CA THR A 355 -4.38 8.59 -10.41
C THR A 355 -4.30 8.76 -8.89
N GLU A 356 -4.13 7.69 -8.14
CA GLU A 356 -3.97 7.78 -6.68
C GLU A 356 -2.64 8.46 -6.28
N PRO A 357 -1.50 8.19 -6.95
CA PRO A 357 -0.31 9.03 -6.82
C PRO A 357 -0.55 10.51 -7.12
N MET A 358 -1.37 10.83 -8.13
CA MET A 358 -1.66 12.22 -8.47
C MET A 358 -2.44 12.93 -7.37
N LEU A 359 -3.38 12.24 -6.71
CA LEU A 359 -4.11 12.82 -5.58
C LEU A 359 -3.15 13.20 -4.45
N TYR A 360 -2.16 12.34 -4.16
CA TYR A 360 -1.18 12.63 -3.12
C TYR A 360 -0.21 13.76 -3.50
N ARG A 361 0.18 13.84 -4.78
CA ARG A 361 0.94 14.99 -5.29
C ARG A 361 0.17 16.30 -5.13
N TYR A 362 -1.15 16.27 -5.36
CA TYR A 362 -2.02 17.43 -5.17
C TYR A 362 -2.11 17.86 -3.69
N TYR A 363 -2.01 16.91 -2.76
CA TYR A 363 -1.95 17.18 -1.31
C TYR A 363 -0.61 17.79 -0.84
N CYS A 364 0.49 17.50 -1.53
CA CYS A 364 1.83 18.00 -1.18
C CYS A 364 2.08 19.41 -1.75
N ASP A 365 1.69 20.44 -1.01
CA ASP A 365 1.78 21.85 -1.43
C ASP A 365 3.12 22.54 -1.07
N ASP A 366 3.84 22.02 -0.08
CA ASP A 366 5.07 22.61 0.48
C ASP A 366 6.38 21.94 0.03
N ALA A 367 6.33 20.76 -0.59
CA ALA A 367 7.47 20.17 -1.30
C ALA A 367 7.01 19.05 -2.25
N PRO A 368 7.80 18.72 -3.29
CA PRO A 368 7.50 17.60 -4.16
C PRO A 368 7.24 16.30 -3.39
N ALA A 369 6.21 15.55 -3.79
CA ALA A 369 6.01 14.20 -3.27
C ALA A 369 7.23 13.33 -3.65
N PRO A 370 7.93 12.71 -2.68
CA PRO A 370 9.09 11.89 -3.00
C PRO A 370 8.71 10.72 -3.92
N ALA A 371 9.63 10.35 -4.81
CA ALA A 371 9.40 9.22 -5.71
C ALA A 371 9.11 7.94 -4.91
N GLY A 372 8.12 7.18 -5.37
CA GLY A 372 7.71 5.96 -4.69
C GLY A 372 7.00 6.20 -3.35
N ILE A 373 6.68 7.44 -2.96
CA ILE A 373 5.80 7.70 -1.80
C ILE A 373 4.44 8.12 -2.32
N ASN A 374 3.44 7.29 -2.05
CA ASN A 374 2.05 7.69 -2.14
C ASN A 374 1.47 7.53 -0.76
N ARG A 375 1.16 8.63 -0.09
CA ARG A 375 0.35 8.65 1.13
C ARG A 375 1.01 8.10 2.39
N PHE A 376 0.95 8.93 3.43
CA PHE A 376 1.03 8.47 4.81
C PHE A 376 0.24 9.43 5.67
N ASP A 377 -0.83 8.90 6.25
CA ASP A 377 -1.15 9.15 7.64
C ASP A 377 -2.21 8.10 8.02
N LEU A 378 -2.30 7.70 9.29
CA LEU A 378 -3.54 7.12 9.87
C LEU A 378 -4.73 8.11 9.82
N HIS A 379 -4.59 9.19 9.05
CA HIS A 379 -5.44 10.35 9.04
C HIS A 379 -5.94 10.55 7.62
N MET A 380 -7.24 10.40 7.48
CA MET A 380 -7.93 10.64 6.21
C MET A 380 -7.67 12.07 5.72
N ILE A 381 -7.41 12.20 4.42
CA ILE A 381 -7.44 13.48 3.70
C ILE A 381 -8.87 13.63 3.21
N TYR A 382 -9.44 14.83 3.32
CA TYR A 382 -10.78 15.07 2.85
C TYR A 382 -10.78 16.07 1.70
N ALA A 383 -11.74 15.89 0.80
CA ALA A 383 -12.10 16.87 -0.21
C ALA A 383 -13.52 17.37 0.06
N LEU A 384 -13.75 18.65 -0.21
CA LEU A 384 -15.05 19.31 -0.20
C LEU A 384 -15.11 20.23 -1.42
N ASP A 385 -16.16 20.09 -2.23
CA ASP A 385 -16.40 20.94 -3.40
C ASP A 385 -15.23 21.04 -4.38
N GLY A 386 -14.57 19.90 -4.64
CA GLY A 386 -13.46 19.83 -5.59
C GLY A 386 -12.11 20.26 -5.03
N LYS A 387 -12.03 20.55 -3.73
CA LYS A 387 -10.82 21.07 -3.07
C LYS A 387 -10.48 20.22 -1.85
N LEU A 388 -9.18 20.05 -1.59
CA LEU A 388 -8.73 19.45 -0.34
C LEU A 388 -9.08 20.37 0.82
N THR A 389 -9.55 19.80 1.94
CA THR A 389 -9.90 20.55 3.14
C THR A 389 -8.69 21.07 3.89
N ASP A 390 -7.54 20.43 3.65
CA ASP A 390 -6.24 20.72 4.22
C ASP A 390 -5.14 20.14 3.31
N TYR A 391 -3.96 20.74 3.41
CA TYR A 391 -2.77 20.32 2.67
C TYR A 391 -1.69 19.81 3.63
N ARG A 392 -0.56 19.35 3.08
CA ARG A 392 0.54 18.82 3.88
C ARG A 392 1.14 19.89 4.78
N SER A 393 1.26 21.13 4.28
CA SER A 393 1.80 22.28 5.04
C SER A 393 0.97 22.64 6.27
N ASP A 394 -0.34 22.37 6.25
CA ASP A 394 -1.26 22.61 7.36
C ASP A 394 -1.06 21.61 8.51
N ARG A 395 -0.52 20.42 8.22
CA ARG A 395 -0.38 19.33 9.19
C ARG A 395 1.00 19.30 9.82
N LYS A 396 1.11 19.98 10.96
CA LYS A 396 2.35 20.04 11.73
C LYS A 396 2.42 18.92 12.80
N GLY A 397 3.58 18.28 12.91
CA GLY A 397 3.90 17.34 13.98
C GLY A 397 4.22 18.05 15.30
N PRO A 398 4.57 17.30 16.37
CA PRO A 398 4.95 17.87 17.67
C PRO A 398 6.09 18.90 17.58
N SER A 399 6.98 18.76 16.60
CA SER A 399 8.08 19.69 16.30
C SER A 399 7.67 20.94 15.51
N ARG A 400 6.37 21.15 15.24
CA ARG A 400 5.82 22.21 14.37
C ARG A 400 6.28 22.17 12.90
N GLN A 401 7.02 21.14 12.51
CA GLN A 401 7.36 20.85 11.12
C GLN A 401 6.24 20.05 10.45
N PRO A 402 6.10 20.09 9.10
CA PRO A 402 5.21 19.17 8.40
C PRO A 402 5.45 17.74 8.87
N ARG A 403 4.38 16.99 9.12
CA ARG A 403 4.52 15.59 9.54
C ARG A 403 5.32 14.82 8.48
N PRO A 404 6.32 14.00 8.87
CA PRO A 404 7.05 13.18 7.92
C PRO A 404 6.10 12.31 7.11
N ALA A 405 6.34 12.20 5.80
CA ALA A 405 5.70 11.20 4.98
C ALA A 405 6.24 9.82 5.39
N GLY A 406 5.43 9.00 6.05
CA GLY A 406 5.78 7.63 6.37
C GLY A 406 5.76 6.70 5.16
N SER A 407 6.41 5.55 5.29
CA SER A 407 6.86 4.73 4.16
C SER A 407 5.99 3.51 3.84
N ARG A 408 4.95 3.19 4.63
CA ARG A 408 4.16 1.95 4.46
C ARG A 408 3.63 1.74 3.03
N MET A 409 3.28 2.83 2.35
CA MET A 409 2.64 2.78 1.05
C MET A 409 3.61 2.81 -0.14
N GLY A 410 4.89 3.08 0.10
CA GLY A 410 5.83 3.13 -1.02
C GLY A 410 6.00 1.78 -1.71
N PRO A 411 6.32 0.72 -0.94
CA PRO A 411 6.33 -0.65 -1.45
C PRO A 411 4.96 -1.09 -2.01
N GLN A 412 3.85 -0.75 -1.37
CA GLN A 412 2.50 -1.14 -1.83
C GLN A 412 2.13 -0.47 -3.15
N ASN A 413 2.50 0.80 -3.34
CA ASN A 413 2.33 1.46 -4.62
C ASN A 413 3.21 0.84 -5.71
N MET A 414 4.45 0.46 -5.38
CA MET A 414 5.31 -0.25 -6.33
C MET A 414 4.66 -1.58 -6.78
N ILE A 415 3.97 -2.28 -5.88
CA ILE A 415 3.19 -3.48 -6.22
C ILE A 415 2.06 -3.12 -7.20
N CYS A 416 1.22 -2.12 -6.89
CA CYS A 416 0.13 -1.68 -7.77
C CYS A 416 0.64 -1.24 -9.16
N CYS A 417 1.74 -0.47 -9.21
CA CYS A 417 2.39 -0.08 -10.46
C CYS A 417 2.92 -1.32 -11.22
N GLY A 418 3.52 -2.28 -10.52
CA GLY A 418 3.96 -3.55 -11.10
C GLY A 418 2.82 -4.33 -11.74
N TRP A 419 1.66 -4.43 -11.07
CA TRP A 419 0.46 -5.05 -11.65
C TRP A 419 -0.09 -4.26 -12.83
N ALA A 420 -0.10 -2.93 -12.76
CA ALA A 420 -0.52 -2.08 -13.88
C ALA A 420 0.34 -2.31 -15.13
N LEU A 421 1.66 -2.45 -14.97
CA LEU A 421 2.56 -2.78 -16.08
C LEU A 421 2.27 -4.18 -16.66
N GLN A 422 2.00 -5.17 -15.80
CA GLN A 422 1.60 -6.51 -16.25
C GLN A 422 0.24 -6.47 -16.97
N ALA A 423 -0.71 -5.68 -16.47
CA ALA A 423 -2.02 -5.47 -17.07
C ALA A 423 -1.92 -4.82 -18.45
N LEU A 424 -1.10 -3.78 -18.61
CA LEU A 424 -0.82 -3.14 -19.90
C LEU A 424 -0.21 -4.12 -20.91
N LYS A 425 0.67 -5.02 -20.44
CA LYS A 425 1.23 -6.07 -21.28
C LYS A 425 0.19 -7.12 -21.69
N ALA A 426 -0.69 -7.51 -20.78
CA ALA A 426 -1.74 -8.50 -21.04
C ALA A 426 -2.85 -7.93 -21.95
N TYR A 427 -3.13 -6.63 -21.85
CA TYR A 427 -4.18 -5.93 -22.57
C TYR A 427 -3.62 -4.66 -23.23
N PRO A 428 -2.80 -4.79 -24.29
CA PRO A 428 -2.28 -3.63 -25.01
C PRO A 428 -3.43 -2.84 -25.65
N GLY A 429 -3.37 -1.51 -25.55
CA GLY A 429 -4.40 -0.63 -26.11
C GLY A 429 -5.68 -0.50 -25.26
N ILE A 430 -5.68 -1.00 -24.01
CA ILE A 430 -6.88 -1.04 -23.15
C ILE A 430 -7.49 0.35 -22.91
N TRP A 431 -6.66 1.39 -22.84
CA TRP A 431 -7.10 2.77 -22.64
C TRP A 431 -7.75 3.34 -23.89
N GLU A 432 -7.11 3.13 -25.04
CA GLU A 432 -7.58 3.55 -26.35
C GLU A 432 -8.89 2.85 -26.70
N GLU A 433 -9.01 1.56 -26.39
CA GLU A 433 -10.26 0.82 -26.60
C GLU A 433 -11.40 1.42 -25.78
N ARG A 434 -11.18 1.67 -24.49
CA ARG A 434 -12.20 2.30 -23.65
C ARG A 434 -12.62 3.64 -24.23
N TYR A 435 -11.66 4.54 -24.45
CA TYR A 435 -11.97 5.89 -24.88
C TYR A 435 -12.66 5.89 -26.25
N LYS A 436 -12.26 5.02 -27.20
CA LYS A 436 -12.93 4.91 -28.51
C LYS A 436 -14.37 4.43 -28.37
N SER A 437 -14.63 3.56 -27.39
CA SER A 437 -15.97 3.08 -27.11
C SER A 437 -16.86 4.15 -26.46
N GLU A 438 -16.34 4.91 -25.49
CA GLU A 438 -17.14 5.83 -24.67
C GLU A 438 -17.25 7.22 -25.31
N PHE A 439 -16.17 7.68 -25.93
CA PHE A 439 -16.01 9.01 -26.53
C PHE A 439 -15.75 8.89 -28.04
N SER A 440 -16.52 8.05 -28.72
CA SER A 440 -16.38 7.76 -30.16
C SER A 440 -16.50 9.00 -31.07
N LYS A 441 -17.07 10.10 -30.56
CA LYS A 441 -17.26 11.36 -31.29
C LYS A 441 -16.22 12.42 -30.94
N ASP A 442 -15.39 12.17 -29.94
CA ASP A 442 -14.45 13.15 -29.44
C ASP A 442 -13.17 13.12 -30.29
N HIS A 443 -12.54 14.29 -30.42
CA HIS A 443 -11.24 14.40 -31.05
C HIS A 443 -10.13 14.13 -30.04
N TRP A 444 -9.09 13.41 -30.46
CA TRP A 444 -8.06 12.91 -29.57
C TRP A 444 -6.80 13.75 -29.69
N VAL A 445 -6.23 14.12 -28.55
CA VAL A 445 -4.95 14.80 -28.48
C VAL A 445 -4.03 13.95 -27.63
N GLU A 446 -2.96 13.44 -28.24
CA GLU A 446 -1.93 12.71 -27.51
C GLU A 446 -1.11 13.66 -26.64
N VAL A 447 -0.75 13.20 -25.45
CA VAL A 447 0.18 13.91 -24.57
C VAL A 447 1.61 13.62 -25.02
N HIS A 448 2.29 14.62 -25.54
CA HIS A 448 3.67 14.58 -26.02
C HIS A 448 4.64 15.16 -24.99
N ASP A 449 4.75 14.52 -23.83
CA ASP A 449 5.81 14.76 -22.85
C ASP A 449 6.54 13.44 -22.58
N TYR A 450 7.53 13.13 -23.39
CA TYR A 450 8.39 11.98 -23.16
C TYR A 450 9.63 12.41 -22.36
N PRO A 451 10.10 11.59 -21.39
CA PRO A 451 11.43 11.77 -20.83
C PRO A 451 12.47 11.87 -21.95
N PRO A 452 13.54 12.67 -21.79
CA PRO A 452 14.60 12.77 -22.78
C PRO A 452 15.08 11.37 -23.22
N GLY A 453 14.97 11.08 -24.52
CA GLY A 453 15.42 9.81 -25.11
C GLY A 453 14.36 8.70 -25.26
N TRP A 454 13.11 8.88 -24.85
CA TRP A 454 12.07 7.83 -24.93
C TRP A 454 11.23 7.82 -26.22
N ARG A 455 11.20 8.92 -26.99
CA ARG A 455 10.74 8.99 -28.41
C ARG A 455 11.26 10.29 -29.03
N ALA A 456 11.69 10.22 -30.28
CA ALA A 456 12.13 11.38 -31.10
C ALA A 456 11.15 11.70 -32.24
N GLU A 457 9.94 11.13 -32.20
CA GLU A 457 8.92 11.46 -33.20
C GLU A 457 8.33 12.84 -32.89
N PRO A 458 8.20 13.73 -33.89
CA PRO A 458 7.56 15.02 -33.70
C PRO A 458 6.13 14.82 -33.19
N PRO A 459 5.60 15.74 -32.34
CA PRO A 459 4.25 15.62 -31.84
C PRO A 459 3.28 15.47 -33.00
N MET A 460 2.38 14.50 -32.91
CA MET A 460 1.37 14.30 -33.94
C MET A 460 0.40 15.47 -33.84
N ILE A 461 0.48 16.37 -34.83
CA ILE A 461 -0.37 17.54 -34.91
C ILE A 461 -1.68 17.09 -35.55
N TRP A 462 -2.74 16.97 -34.75
CA TRP A 462 -4.06 16.57 -35.23
C TRP A 462 -4.86 17.80 -35.65
N PRO A 463 -5.14 18.01 -36.96
CA PRO A 463 -5.98 19.11 -37.39
C PRO A 463 -7.46 18.80 -37.10
N LEU A 464 -8.14 19.70 -36.41
CA LEU A 464 -9.59 19.69 -36.20
C LEU A 464 -10.18 20.92 -36.88
N THR A 465 -10.98 20.71 -37.93
CA THR A 465 -11.69 21.81 -38.59
C THR A 465 -13.09 21.95 -37.99
N LEU A 466 -13.36 23.11 -37.38
CA LEU A 466 -14.65 23.52 -36.85
C LEU A 466 -15.11 24.75 -37.63
N ALA A 467 -16.05 24.56 -38.58
CA ALA A 467 -16.51 25.62 -39.48
C ALA A 467 -15.34 26.36 -40.16
N ASP A 468 -15.15 27.66 -39.88
CA ASP A 468 -14.12 28.51 -40.47
C ASP A 468 -12.77 28.48 -39.74
N VAL A 469 -12.63 27.62 -38.73
CA VAL A 469 -11.40 27.49 -37.93
C VAL A 469 -10.80 26.11 -38.13
N THR A 470 -9.49 26.08 -38.42
CA THR A 470 -8.69 24.85 -38.32
C THR A 470 -7.81 24.95 -37.10
N LEU A 471 -8.03 24.06 -36.15
CA LEU A 471 -7.27 23.95 -34.91
C LEU A 471 -6.27 22.81 -35.03
N SER A 472 -5.21 22.91 -34.25
CA SER A 472 -4.28 21.83 -34.02
C SER A 472 -3.84 21.87 -32.57
N PHE A 473 -3.71 20.69 -31.98
CA PHE A 473 -3.46 20.56 -30.55
C PHE A 473 -2.15 19.83 -30.30
N ILE A 474 -1.44 20.26 -29.26
CA ILE A 474 -0.26 19.58 -28.72
C ILE A 474 -0.49 19.43 -27.21
N GLY A 475 -0.76 18.21 -26.77
CA GLY A 475 -0.90 17.91 -25.34
C GLY A 475 0.46 17.78 -24.65
N SER A 476 0.56 18.21 -23.41
CA SER A 476 1.70 17.97 -22.50
C SER A 476 1.16 17.68 -21.09
N HIS A 477 1.99 17.16 -20.19
CA HIS A 477 1.66 17.05 -18.77
C HIS A 477 1.53 18.43 -18.09
N LYS A 478 2.05 19.50 -18.71
CA LYS A 478 2.00 20.87 -18.19
C LYS A 478 0.82 21.68 -18.71
N GLY A 479 0.17 21.26 -19.79
CA GLY A 479 -0.89 22.02 -20.44
C GLY A 479 -1.26 21.50 -21.82
N LEU A 480 -2.26 22.13 -22.42
CA LEU A 480 -2.74 21.83 -23.77
C LEU A 480 -2.45 23.04 -24.65
N GLU A 481 -1.46 22.92 -25.54
CA GLU A 481 -1.20 23.96 -26.52
C GLU A 481 -2.20 23.84 -27.67
N MET A 482 -2.98 24.90 -27.90
CA MET A 482 -3.89 25.01 -29.03
C MET A 482 -3.35 26.05 -30.00
N ARG A 483 -3.13 25.62 -31.25
CA ARG A 483 -2.81 26.46 -32.39
C ARG A 483 -3.97 26.45 -33.37
N GLY A 484 -4.13 27.50 -34.16
CA GLY A 484 -5.08 27.42 -35.25
C GLY A 484 -4.99 28.55 -36.26
N GLN A 485 -5.78 28.40 -37.32
CA GLN A 485 -5.98 29.37 -38.38
C GLN A 485 -7.48 29.64 -38.53
N CYS A 486 -7.85 30.91 -38.59
CA CYS A 486 -9.23 31.36 -38.74
C CYS A 486 -9.42 31.99 -40.13
N ARG A 487 -10.46 31.59 -40.86
CA ARG A 487 -10.84 32.22 -42.15
C ARG A 487 -11.80 33.40 -41.95
N ALA A 488 -12.55 33.41 -40.85
CA ALA A 488 -13.41 34.50 -40.44
C ALA A 488 -12.61 35.65 -39.81
N HIS A 489 -13.20 36.85 -39.73
CA HIS A 489 -12.56 38.00 -39.10
C HIS A 489 -12.16 37.72 -37.64
N GLU A 490 -13.04 37.05 -36.89
CA GLU A 490 -12.83 36.70 -35.49
C GLU A 490 -13.71 35.51 -35.10
N VAL A 491 -13.17 34.59 -34.30
CA VAL A 491 -13.91 33.48 -33.67
C VAL A 491 -13.48 33.36 -32.22
N ALA A 492 -14.45 33.25 -31.31
CA ALA A 492 -14.22 32.95 -29.90
C ALA A 492 -14.48 31.47 -29.64
N ILE A 493 -13.48 30.78 -29.11
CA ILE A 493 -13.52 29.35 -28.77
C ILE A 493 -13.54 29.23 -27.25
N LYS A 494 -14.54 28.53 -26.71
CA LYS A 494 -14.58 28.18 -25.29
C LYS A 494 -14.00 26.80 -25.09
N VAL A 495 -12.94 26.71 -24.29
CA VAL A 495 -12.28 25.46 -23.92
C VAL A 495 -12.65 25.12 -22.49
N PHE A 496 -13.41 24.05 -22.29
CA PHE A 496 -13.89 23.61 -20.99
C PHE A 496 -12.94 22.57 -20.38
N SER A 497 -12.78 22.61 -19.06
CA SER A 497 -11.96 21.66 -18.29
C SER A 497 -12.58 20.27 -18.15
N GLN A 498 -13.85 20.10 -18.52
CA GLN A 498 -14.57 18.82 -18.50
C GLN A 498 -15.36 18.59 -19.80
N PRO A 499 -15.69 17.33 -20.14
CA PRO A 499 -16.54 16.99 -21.27
C PRO A 499 -17.91 17.69 -21.24
N ASP A 500 -18.58 17.76 -22.39
CA ASP A 500 -19.94 18.30 -22.56
C ASP A 500 -20.12 19.76 -22.09
N ALA A 501 -19.09 20.59 -22.27
CA ALA A 501 -19.08 22.01 -21.88
C ALA A 501 -19.32 22.25 -20.38
N LYS A 502 -18.75 21.39 -19.53
CA LYS A 502 -18.83 21.49 -18.07
C LYS A 502 -17.52 21.98 -17.45
N GLY A 503 -17.59 22.40 -16.17
CA GLY A 503 -16.44 22.86 -15.41
C GLY A 503 -16.00 24.30 -15.73
N ILE A 504 -14.81 24.67 -15.26
CA ILE A 504 -14.18 25.95 -15.59
C ILE A 504 -13.80 25.99 -17.08
N TYR A 505 -13.80 27.18 -17.69
CA TYR A 505 -13.44 27.33 -19.09
C TYR A 505 -12.51 28.52 -19.35
N ALA A 506 -11.70 28.40 -20.40
CA ALA A 506 -10.96 29.48 -21.00
C ALA A 506 -11.66 29.95 -22.28
N VAL A 507 -11.54 31.23 -22.61
CA VAL A 507 -11.97 31.78 -23.91
C VAL A 507 -10.73 32.12 -24.70
N VAL A 508 -10.57 31.50 -25.87
CA VAL A 508 -9.48 31.76 -26.80
C VAL A 508 -10.08 32.43 -28.03
N THR A 509 -9.66 33.66 -28.29
CA THR A 509 -10.12 34.43 -29.44
C THR A 509 -9.09 34.35 -30.57
N MET A 510 -9.54 34.00 -31.77
CA MET A 510 -8.72 33.82 -32.97
C MET A 510 -9.17 34.76 -34.07
N SER A 511 -8.23 35.42 -34.76
CA SER A 511 -8.54 36.32 -35.88
C SER A 511 -7.78 35.94 -37.15
N LYS A 512 -8.29 36.39 -38.30
CA LYS A 512 -7.76 36.06 -39.63
C LYS A 512 -6.27 36.39 -39.82
N ASP A 513 -5.81 37.44 -39.16
CA ASP A 513 -4.47 38.02 -39.37
C ASP A 513 -3.45 37.55 -38.33
N LYS A 514 -3.85 36.68 -37.39
CA LYS A 514 -2.98 36.23 -36.28
C LYS A 514 -3.14 34.73 -36.05
N GLY A 515 -2.04 33.99 -36.18
CA GLY A 515 -1.92 32.69 -35.52
C GLY A 515 -1.98 32.90 -34.01
N VAL A 516 -2.84 32.15 -33.32
CA VAL A 516 -2.97 32.21 -31.86
C VAL A 516 -2.40 30.93 -31.27
N VAL A 517 -1.55 31.08 -30.26
CA VAL A 517 -1.07 30.00 -29.41
C VAL A 517 -1.64 30.25 -28.01
N ALA A 518 -2.50 29.36 -27.54
CA ALA A 518 -2.97 29.34 -26.15
C ALA A 518 -2.36 28.11 -25.47
N VAL A 519 -1.79 28.28 -24.27
CA VAL A 519 -1.12 27.23 -23.48
C VAL A 519 -1.90 26.95 -22.20
#